data_AF-A0A815DI72-F1
#
_entry.id   AF-A0A815DI72-F1
#
_cell.length_a   1.000
_cell.length_b   1.000
_cell.length_c   1.000
_cell.angle_alpha   90.00
_cell.angle_beta   90.00
_cell.angle_gamma   90.00
#
_symmetry.space_group_name_H-M   'P 1'
#
loop_
_entity.id
_entity.type
_entity.pdbx_description
1 polymer ?
#
loop_
_entity_poly.entity_id
_entity_poly.type
_entity_poly.pdbx_seq_one_letter_code
_entity_poly.pdbx_strand_id
1 'polypeptide(L)'
;MASRRESSNRQHKFSLLNLSANEIYFEDYAVYCQKQNLKPSNDKLLKISHETVNESKQKGRLKVCSKSLVFVPNDIRQPMIRMTYKLISKVED
;
A
#
# COMPACT_ATOMS: atom_id res chain seq x y z
N MET A 1 1.83 25.14 -33.29
CA MET A 1 2.38 25.24 -31.93
C MET A 1 1.46 24.45 -30.99
N ALA A 2 1.81 23.21 -30.65
CA ALA A 2 1.02 22.41 -29.71
C ALA A 2 1.66 22.52 -28.33
N SER A 3 0.92 23.11 -27.39
CA SER A 3 1.32 23.29 -25.99
C SER A 3 1.48 21.92 -25.33
N ARG A 4 2.73 21.58 -24.98
CA ARG A 4 3.07 20.36 -24.26
C ARG A 4 2.59 20.52 -22.83
N ARG A 5 1.49 19.87 -22.46
CA ARG A 5 1.08 19.73 -21.07
C ARG A 5 2.19 18.98 -20.33
N GLU A 6 2.95 19.68 -19.50
CA GLU A 6 3.87 19.07 -18.55
C GLU A 6 3.04 18.38 -17.48
N SER A 7 2.73 17.10 -17.73
CA SER A 7 2.33 16.19 -16.66
C SER A 7 3.52 16.14 -15.70
N SER A 8 3.34 16.65 -14.48
CA SER A 8 4.30 16.59 -13.39
C SER A 8 4.61 15.14 -13.03
N ASN A 9 5.46 14.51 -13.85
CA ASN A 9 5.85 13.13 -13.74
C ASN A 9 6.88 13.03 -12.63
N ARG A 10 6.43 13.01 -11.38
CA ARG A 10 7.22 12.41 -10.31
C ARG A 10 7.30 10.92 -10.63
N GLN A 11 8.25 10.55 -11.48
CA GLN A 11 8.68 9.18 -11.67
C GLN A 11 9.22 8.70 -10.32
N HIS A 12 8.32 8.22 -9.46
CA HIS A 12 8.71 7.52 -8.26
C HIS A 12 9.37 6.22 -8.73
N LYS A 13 10.70 6.25 -8.82
CA LYS A 13 11.54 5.15 -9.30
C LYS A 13 11.15 3.89 -8.52
N PHE A 14 10.44 2.98 -9.17
CA PHE A 14 10.31 1.64 -8.63
C PHE A 14 11.69 1.01 -8.74
N SER A 15 12.34 0.74 -7.61
CA SER A 15 13.59 -0.01 -7.62
C SER A 15 13.29 -1.42 -8.12
N LEU A 16 13.79 -1.76 -9.31
CA LEU A 16 13.67 -3.10 -9.91
C LEU A 16 14.25 -4.19 -8.99
N LEU A 17 15.07 -3.81 -8.00
CA LEU A 17 15.64 -4.69 -6.98
C LEU A 17 14.59 -5.46 -6.15
N ASN A 18 13.34 -5.02 -6.17
CA ASN A 18 12.30 -5.64 -5.35
C ASN A 18 11.45 -6.66 -6.10
N LEU A 19 11.65 -6.89 -7.41
CA LEU A 19 10.86 -7.85 -8.19
C LEU A 19 11.43 -9.26 -8.08
N SER A 20 10.56 -10.25 -7.98
CA SER A 20 10.95 -11.66 -8.16
C SER A 20 11.33 -11.94 -9.61
N ALA A 21 12.04 -13.04 -9.86
CA ALA A 21 12.34 -13.49 -11.22
C ALA A 21 11.05 -13.58 -12.07
N ASN A 22 11.10 -13.02 -13.29
CA ASN A 22 9.98 -12.94 -14.23
C ASN A 22 8.73 -12.23 -13.65
N GLU A 23 8.90 -11.36 -12.65
CA GLU A 23 7.85 -10.48 -12.17
C GLU A 23 7.93 -9.13 -12.92
N ILE A 24 6.78 -8.61 -13.32
CA ILE A 24 6.65 -7.35 -14.07
C ILE A 24 5.98 -6.34 -13.15
N TYR A 25 6.52 -5.13 -13.07
CA TYR A 25 5.85 -4.01 -12.43
C TYR A 25 4.88 -3.35 -13.43
N PHE A 26 3.65 -3.08 -13.01
CA PHE A 26 2.65 -2.41 -13.86
C PHE A 26 2.59 -0.91 -13.53
N GLU A 27 2.11 -0.57 -12.34
CA GLU A 27 1.85 0.80 -11.93
C GLU A 27 1.75 0.91 -10.41
N ASP A 28 1.55 2.13 -9.91
CA ASP A 28 1.32 2.35 -8.49
C ASP A 28 0.32 3.45 -8.16
N TYR A 29 -0.27 3.30 -6.98
CA TYR A 29 -1.37 4.12 -6.50
C TYR A 29 -1.01 4.74 -5.16
N ALA A 30 -1.36 6.02 -4.96
CA ALA A 30 -1.31 6.63 -3.64
C ALA A 30 -2.49 6.11 -2.81
N VAL A 31 -2.20 5.42 -1.70
CA VAL A 31 -3.22 4.76 -0.88
C VAL A 31 -3.00 5.02 0.61
N TYR A 32 -4.03 4.69 1.39
CA TYR A 32 -3.93 4.52 2.83
C TYR A 32 -4.05 3.03 3.16
N CYS A 33 -3.04 2.47 3.83
CA CYS A 33 -3.12 1.13 4.40
C CYS A 33 -3.69 1.23 5.81
N GLN A 34 -4.81 0.57 6.08
CA GLN A 34 -5.40 0.49 7.41
C GLN A 34 -5.14 -0.89 7.99
N LYS A 35 -4.51 -0.94 9.17
CA LYS A 35 -4.41 -2.19 9.93
C LYS A 35 -5.77 -2.43 10.58
N GLN A 36 -6.44 -3.52 10.23
CA GLN A 36 -7.52 -4.00 11.08
C GLN A 36 -6.88 -4.44 12.39
N ASN A 37 -7.15 -3.69 13.46
CA ASN A 37 -6.91 -4.16 14.81
C ASN A 37 -7.84 -5.36 15.02
N LEU A 38 -7.38 -6.56 14.66
CA LEU A 38 -7.89 -7.80 15.23
C LEU A 38 -7.56 -7.72 16.72
N LYS A 39 -8.44 -7.08 17.50
CA LYS A 39 -8.30 -7.07 18.96
C LYS A 39 -8.22 -8.55 19.37
N PRO A 40 -7.19 -8.99 20.12
CA PRO A 40 -7.31 -10.25 20.82
C PRO A 40 -8.53 -10.11 21.73
N SER A 41 -9.49 -11.01 21.59
CA SER A 41 -10.79 -10.96 22.24
C SER A 41 -10.73 -11.17 23.75
N ASN A 42 -9.86 -10.48 24.50
CA ASN A 42 -9.80 -10.59 25.95
C ASN A 42 -9.44 -9.22 26.54
N ASP A 43 -10.42 -8.59 27.20
CA ASP A 43 -10.28 -7.48 28.14
C ASP A 43 -9.48 -6.24 27.69
N LYS A 44 -10.18 -5.28 27.09
CA LYS A 44 -10.54 -4.02 27.76
C LYS A 44 -11.27 -3.07 26.81
N LEU A 45 -12.30 -2.49 27.39
CA LEU A 45 -13.18 -1.46 26.89
C LEU A 45 -12.41 -0.23 26.40
N LEU A 46 -11.92 -0.25 25.17
CA LEU A 46 -11.60 0.98 24.42
C LEU A 46 -12.64 1.09 23.31
N LYS A 47 -13.69 1.87 23.62
CA LYS A 47 -14.61 2.43 22.63
C LYS A 47 -13.75 3.13 21.60
N ILE A 48 -13.61 2.51 20.43
CA ILE A 48 -12.98 3.15 19.27
C ILE A 48 -14.00 4.17 18.80
N SER A 49 -13.87 5.42 19.26
CA SER A 49 -14.61 6.54 18.69
C SER A 49 -14.24 6.65 17.21
N HIS A 50 -15.20 7.04 16.36
CA HIS A 50 -14.99 7.22 14.92
C HIS A 50 -13.78 8.12 14.57
N GLU A 51 -13.30 8.93 15.53
CA GLU A 51 -12.11 9.79 15.40
C GLU A 51 -10.78 9.03 15.51
N THR A 52 -10.68 7.96 16.32
CA THR A 52 -9.44 7.16 16.48
C THR A 52 -9.15 6.21 15.31
N VAL A 53 -10.15 5.96 14.44
CA VAL A 53 -9.98 5.16 13.22
C VAL A 53 -9.02 5.83 12.24
N ASN A 54 -8.93 7.16 12.26
CA ASN A 54 -8.03 7.92 11.39
C ASN A 54 -6.55 7.83 11.80
N GLU A 55 -6.24 7.49 13.06
CA GLU A 55 -4.86 7.36 13.55
C GLU A 55 -4.19 6.05 13.08
N SER A 56 -4.97 5.05 12.66
CA SER A 56 -4.46 3.75 12.20
C SER A 56 -4.22 3.65 10.68
N LYS A 57 -4.38 4.76 9.95
CA LYS A 57 -4.24 4.81 8.49
C LYS A 57 -2.85 5.26 8.11
N GLN A 58 -2.10 4.37 7.47
CA GLN A 58 -0.74 4.61 7.03
C GLN A 58 -0.72 5.03 5.56
N LYS A 59 -0.29 6.28 5.29
CA LYS A 59 -0.08 6.77 3.92
C LYS A 59 1.08 6.05 3.24
N GLY A 60 0.89 5.67 1.98
CA GLY A 60 1.96 5.05 1.19
C GLY A 60 1.60 4.92 -0.28
N ARG A 61 2.40 4.10 -0.98
CA ARG A 61 2.22 3.73 -2.38
C ARG A 61 1.94 2.24 -2.46
N LEU A 62 0.84 1.85 -3.08
CA LEU A 62 0.56 0.47 -3.43
C LEU A 62 1.02 0.23 -4.86
N LYS A 63 2.02 -0.63 -5.03
CA LYS A 63 2.59 -1.01 -6.31
C LYS A 63 2.01 -2.33 -6.76
N VAL A 64 1.47 -2.34 -7.98
CA VAL A 64 0.86 -3.51 -8.60
C VAL A 64 1.89 -4.17 -9.51
N CYS A 65 2.21 -5.44 -9.23
CA CYS A 65 3.15 -6.24 -10.02
C CYS A 65 2.41 -7.47 -10.56
N SER A 66 3.02 -8.26 -11.45
CA SER A 66 2.36 -9.44 -12.06
C SER A 66 2.18 -10.62 -11.12
N LYS A 67 2.90 -10.66 -10.00
CA LYS A 67 2.83 -11.76 -9.02
C LYS A 67 2.53 -11.30 -7.60
N SER A 68 2.63 -10.01 -7.32
CA SER A 68 2.47 -9.47 -5.97
C SER A 68 1.94 -8.04 -5.95
N LEU A 69 1.37 -7.69 -4.81
CA LEU A 69 1.11 -6.32 -4.39
C LEU A 69 2.17 -5.92 -3.37
N VAL A 70 2.74 -4.72 -3.55
CA VAL A 70 3.78 -4.19 -2.67
C VAL A 70 3.35 -2.83 -2.14
N PHE A 71 3.05 -2.75 -0.84
CA PHE A 71 2.79 -1.48 -0.16
C PHE A 71 4.09 -0.91 0.41
N VAL A 72 4.44 0.30 -0.03
CA VAL A 72 5.59 1.07 0.44
C VAL A 72 5.08 2.25 1.27
N PRO A 73 5.31 2.25 2.59
CA PRO A 73 5.03 3.39 3.45
C PRO A 73 5.71 4.67 3.00
N ASN A 74 5.07 5.82 3.20
CA ASN A 74 5.78 7.10 3.07
C ASN A 74 6.77 7.33 4.23
N ASP A 75 6.47 6.80 5.42
CA ASP A 75 7.39 6.81 6.57
C ASP A 75 8.38 5.65 6.45
N ILE A 76 9.64 5.96 6.19
CA ILE A 76 10.73 4.98 6.00
C ILE A 76 11.02 4.14 7.25
N ARG A 77 10.55 4.56 8.42
CA ARG A 77 10.69 3.79 9.67
C ARG A 77 9.71 2.60 9.71
N GLN A 78 8.70 2.63 8.86
CA GLN A 78 7.72 1.56 8.75
C GLN A 78 8.14 0.55 7.68
N PRO A 79 7.92 -0.76 7.92
CA PRO A 79 8.31 -1.78 6.97
C PRO A 79 7.43 -1.75 5.71
N MET A 80 8.06 -2.06 4.57
CA MET A 80 7.35 -2.37 3.34
C MET A 80 6.62 -3.72 3.47
N ILE A 81 5.40 -3.80 2.93
CA ILE A 81 4.59 -5.03 2.95
C ILE A 81 4.52 -5.57 1.53
N ARG A 82 4.82 -6.86 1.34
CA ARG A 82 4.71 -7.57 0.06
C ARG A 82 3.76 -8.76 0.22
N MET A 83 2.76 -8.85 -0.66
CA MET A 83 1.78 -9.93 -0.67
C MET A 83 1.72 -10.56 -2.06
N THR A 84 2.05 -11.84 -2.18
CA THR A 84 1.90 -12.58 -3.43
C THR A 84 0.41 -12.85 -3.67
N TYR A 85 -0.08 -12.72 -4.91
CA TYR A 85 -1.49 -12.99 -5.23
C TYR A 85 -1.96 -14.38 -4.80
N LYS A 86 -1.06 -15.37 -4.84
CA LYS A 86 -1.36 -16.75 -4.37
C LYS A 86 -1.78 -16.84 -2.90
N LEU A 87 -1.46 -15.84 -2.07
CA LEU A 87 -1.79 -15.80 -0.65
C LEU A 87 -3.04 -14.95 -0.37
N ILE A 88 -3.59 -14.28 -1.38
CA ILE A 88 -4.78 -13.44 -1.23
C ILE A 88 -6.01 -14.31 -1.43
N SER A 89 -6.81 -14.46 -0.37
CA SER A 89 -8.04 -15.27 -0.39
C SER A 89 -9.28 -14.48 -0.83
N LYS A 90 -9.27 -13.15 -0.68
CA LYS A 90 -10.42 -12.30 -0.94
C LYS A 90 -9.99 -10.92 -1.42
N VAL A 91 -10.72 -10.40 -2.41
CA VAL A 91 -10.68 -9.01 -2.87
C VAL A 91 -12.13 -8.54 -2.91
N GLU A 92 -12.38 -7.34 -2.41
CA GLU A 92 -13.72 -6.73 -2.33
C GLU A 92 -13.69 -5.39 -3.06
N ASP A 93 -14.83 -5.03 -3.67
CA ASP A 93 -15.09 -3.73 -4.31
C ASP A 93 -15.70 -2.73 -3.31
#